data_AF-A0A3Q9JQB3-F1
#
_entry.id   AF-A0A3Q9JQB3-F1
#
_cell.length_a   1.000
_cell.length_b   1.000
_cell.length_c   1.000
_cell.angle_alpha   90.00
_cell.angle_beta   90.00
_cell.angle_gamma   90.00
#
_symmetry.space_group_name_H-M   'P 1'
#
loop_
_entity.id
_entity.type
_entity.pdbx_description
1 polymer ?
#
loop_
_entity_poly.entity_id
_entity_poly.type
_entity_poly.pdbx_seq_one_letter_code
_entity_poly.pdbx_strand_id
1 'polypeptide(L)'
;QCPFVLSPSTSGNVPQTSSIYLSPTSTLSIDYKNERNRLATFGNWPATDIVNPEDLARAGLYFIKSGDNTKCAFCQGVIRAWERNDIPDIEHKRHFPTCSYVINTIVPRLERNRNNRDSNSSGSTPGTAYKNVNVLNNAVDGDLDELGVRKYNGPKRTDYGTVEARLRSFTAWSPHLIQTPSILSQAGFYYE
;
A
#
# COMPACT_ATOMS: atom_id res chain seq x y z
N GLN A 1 -19.70 50.81 46.72
CA GLN A 1 -19.37 51.81 45.68
C GLN A 1 -17.85 51.89 45.60
N CYS A 2 -17.23 51.56 44.46
CA CYS A 2 -15.77 51.50 44.34
C CYS A 2 -15.16 52.91 44.29
N PRO A 3 -14.04 53.19 44.97
CA PRO A 3 -13.52 54.54 45.18
C PRO A 3 -12.85 55.19 43.94
N PHE A 4 -12.77 54.50 42.80
CA PHE A 4 -12.06 54.96 41.60
C PHE A 4 -12.96 55.47 40.46
N VAL A 5 -14.29 55.46 40.60
CA VAL A 5 -15.20 55.95 39.55
C VAL A 5 -15.82 57.27 40.00
N LEU A 6 -15.31 58.38 39.46
CA LEU A 6 -15.65 59.73 39.90
C LEU A 6 -16.90 60.33 39.20
N SER A 7 -17.45 59.72 38.16
CA SER A 7 -18.73 60.14 37.55
C SER A 7 -19.31 59.09 36.60
N PRO A 8 -20.57 58.63 36.79
CA PRO A 8 -21.19 57.63 35.91
C PRO A 8 -21.55 58.14 34.50
N SER A 9 -21.62 59.45 34.29
CA SER A 9 -22.11 60.06 33.03
C SER A 9 -21.02 60.40 32.01
N THR A 10 -19.74 60.19 32.35
CA THR A 10 -18.59 60.53 31.48
C THR A 10 -17.59 59.39 31.30
N SER A 11 -17.83 58.22 31.90
CA SER A 11 -16.98 57.03 31.72
C SER A 11 -17.38 56.28 30.45
N GLY A 12 -17.04 56.85 29.29
CA GLY A 12 -17.44 56.36 27.97
C GLY A 12 -16.49 55.30 27.37
N ASN A 13 -17.12 54.23 26.85
CA ASN A 13 -16.74 53.44 25.68
C ASN A 13 -15.43 52.63 25.72
N VAL A 14 -15.48 51.47 26.40
CA VAL A 14 -14.64 50.32 25.99
C VAL A 14 -15.36 49.64 24.81
N PRO A 15 -14.74 49.48 23.63
CA PRO A 15 -15.32 48.66 22.57
C PRO A 15 -15.52 47.25 23.12
N GLN A 16 -16.70 46.65 22.93
CA GLN A 16 -16.88 45.21 23.14
C GLN A 16 -16.12 44.46 22.03
N THR A 17 -14.79 44.44 22.10
CA THR A 17 -14.03 43.38 21.46
C THR A 17 -14.25 42.17 22.33
N SER A 18 -15.06 41.23 21.85
CA SER A 18 -15.10 39.86 22.32
C SER A 18 -13.67 39.41 22.64
N SER A 19 -13.36 39.32 23.94
CA SER A 19 -12.03 38.94 24.39
C SER A 19 -11.80 37.49 23.97
N ILE A 20 -11.15 37.29 22.84
CA ILE A 20 -10.47 36.02 22.57
C ILE A 20 -9.31 36.02 23.56
N TYR A 21 -9.53 35.43 24.73
CA TYR A 21 -8.45 35.01 25.61
C TYR A 21 -7.64 33.98 24.82
N LEU A 22 -6.58 34.45 24.16
CA LEU A 22 -5.53 33.62 23.59
C LEU A 22 -4.73 33.04 24.76
N SER A 23 -5.23 31.95 25.33
CA SER A 23 -4.46 31.05 26.17
C SER A 23 -3.35 30.42 25.31
N PRO A 24 -2.08 30.33 25.79
CA PRO A 24 -0.96 29.84 24.98
C PRO A 24 -0.93 28.31 24.79
N THR A 25 -2.07 27.63 24.89
CA THR A 25 -2.19 26.17 24.79
C THR A 25 -3.42 25.73 24.01
N SER A 26 -3.83 26.49 22.99
CA SER A 26 -4.74 25.93 21.97
C SER A 26 -3.94 25.04 21.03
N THR A 27 -3.60 23.83 21.49
CA THR A 27 -3.39 22.71 20.57
C THR A 27 -4.73 22.50 19.88
N LEU A 28 -4.98 23.23 18.79
CA LEU A 28 -6.00 22.85 17.83
C LEU A 28 -5.73 21.39 17.53
N SER A 29 -6.60 20.51 18.01
CA SER A 29 -6.54 19.09 17.72
C SER A 29 -6.72 18.96 16.22
N ILE A 30 -5.61 18.95 15.48
CA ILE A 30 -5.62 18.81 14.03
C ILE A 30 -6.31 17.48 13.73
N ASP A 31 -7.44 17.53 13.04
CA ASP A 31 -8.16 16.33 12.65
C ASP A 31 -7.39 15.63 11.53
N TYR A 32 -6.55 14.67 11.90
CA TYR A 32 -5.79 13.86 10.97
C TYR A 32 -6.65 12.82 10.21
N LYS A 33 -7.96 12.70 10.49
CA LYS A 33 -8.85 11.93 9.61
C LYS A 33 -9.00 12.59 8.25
N ASN A 34 -8.84 13.92 8.17
CA ASN A 34 -8.78 14.65 6.91
C ASN A 34 -7.40 14.47 6.24
N GLU A 35 -7.41 14.01 4.99
CA GLU A 35 -6.19 13.77 4.20
C GLU A 35 -5.34 15.02 3.97
N ARG A 36 -5.96 16.18 3.74
CA ARG A 36 -5.21 17.43 3.55
C ARG A 36 -4.42 17.82 4.79
N ASN A 37 -5.00 17.59 5.97
CA ASN A 37 -4.32 17.85 7.24
C ASN A 37 -3.13 16.91 7.44
N ARG A 38 -3.25 15.64 7.03
CA ARG A 38 -2.12 14.72 7.02
C ARG A 38 -1.04 15.17 6.05
N LEU A 39 -1.40 15.54 4.83
CA LEU A 39 -0.45 16.01 3.82
C LEU A 39 0.31 17.26 4.29
N ALA A 40 -0.36 18.20 4.94
CA ALA A 40 0.25 19.41 5.48
C ALA A 40 1.37 19.12 6.50
N THR A 41 1.40 17.94 7.13
CA THR A 41 2.48 17.57 8.05
C THR A 41 3.82 17.34 7.34
N PHE A 42 3.84 17.15 6.02
CA PHE A 42 5.04 16.78 5.26
C PHE A 42 5.87 17.96 4.72
N GLY A 43 5.62 19.20 5.16
CA GLY A 43 6.35 20.39 4.66
C GLY A 43 7.90 20.37 4.75
N ASN A 44 8.49 19.42 5.49
CA ASN A 44 9.94 19.21 5.60
C ASN A 44 10.26 17.71 5.67
N TRP A 45 9.59 16.91 4.85
CA TRP A 45 9.79 15.46 4.82
C TRP A 45 11.21 15.13 4.34
N PRO A 46 12.02 14.36 5.11
CA PRO A 46 13.42 14.12 4.76
C PRO A 46 13.63 13.01 3.71
N ALA A 47 12.58 12.25 3.38
CA ALA A 47 12.66 11.07 2.52
C ALA A 47 11.83 11.22 1.23
N THR A 48 11.75 12.43 0.68
CA THR A 48 11.01 12.72 -0.57
C THR A 48 11.49 11.89 -1.76
N ASP A 49 12.79 11.58 -1.81
CA ASP A 49 13.39 10.77 -2.88
C ASP A 49 13.15 9.26 -2.72
N ILE A 50 12.55 8.84 -1.60
CA ILE A 50 12.29 7.45 -1.24
C ILE A 50 10.79 7.15 -1.34
N VAL A 51 9.96 7.98 -0.71
CA VAL A 51 8.51 7.79 -0.65
C VAL A 51 7.79 9.14 -0.70
N ASN A 52 6.74 9.20 -1.53
CA ASN A 52 6.05 10.43 -1.82
C ASN A 52 5.06 10.81 -0.69
N PRO A 53 5.09 12.05 -0.16
CA PRO A 53 4.15 12.53 0.86
C PRO A 53 2.67 12.33 0.54
N GLU A 54 2.25 12.51 -0.72
CA GLU A 54 0.85 12.31 -1.11
C GLU A 54 0.42 10.85 -0.92
N ASP A 55 1.30 9.89 -1.22
CA ASP A 55 1.01 8.47 -1.05
C ASP A 55 0.92 8.07 0.42
N LEU A 56 1.77 8.66 1.27
CA LEU A 56 1.71 8.50 2.72
C LEU A 56 0.39 9.06 3.29
N ALA A 57 0.03 10.29 2.91
CA ALA A 57 -1.21 10.92 3.34
C ALA A 57 -2.44 10.11 2.89
N ARG A 58 -2.46 9.63 1.63
CA ARG A 58 -3.50 8.77 1.06
C ARG A 58 -3.58 7.39 1.72
N ALA A 59 -2.47 6.88 2.26
CA ALA A 59 -2.44 5.67 3.07
C ALA A 59 -2.90 5.88 4.53
N GLY A 60 -3.34 7.10 4.89
CA GLY A 60 -3.83 7.42 6.23
C GLY A 60 -2.73 7.85 7.21
N LEU A 61 -1.52 8.11 6.71
CA LEU A 61 -0.33 8.39 7.52
C LEU A 61 -0.01 9.90 7.54
N TYR A 62 0.50 10.39 8.66
CA TYR A 62 1.01 11.76 8.82
C TYR A 62 2.40 11.76 9.46
N PHE A 63 3.21 12.76 9.14
CA PHE A 63 4.57 12.90 9.64
C PHE A 63 4.57 13.38 11.09
N ILE A 64 5.28 12.65 11.97
CA ILE A 64 5.44 13.03 13.39
C ILE A 64 6.72 13.84 13.68
N LYS A 65 7.34 14.41 12.64
CA LYS A 65 8.51 15.31 12.73
C LYS A 65 9.75 14.70 13.40
N SER A 66 9.92 13.39 13.31
CA SER A 66 11.06 12.66 13.87
C SER A 66 11.56 11.63 12.86
N GLY A 67 12.78 11.83 12.34
CA GLY A 67 13.33 11.00 11.27
C GLY A 67 12.37 10.92 10.07
N ASP A 68 12.13 9.70 9.60
CA ASP A 68 11.11 9.36 8.61
C ASP A 68 9.89 8.66 9.24
N ASN A 69 9.62 8.93 10.52
CA ASN A 69 8.52 8.28 11.22
C ASN A 69 7.18 8.87 10.78
N THR A 70 6.25 8.00 10.41
CA THR A 70 4.87 8.35 10.08
C THR A 70 3.91 7.63 11.00
N LYS A 71 2.76 8.24 11.30
CA LYS A 71 1.75 7.68 12.20
C LYS A 71 0.39 7.64 11.50
N CYS A 72 -0.35 6.56 11.71
CA CYS A 72 -1.69 6.40 11.19
C CYS A 72 -2.70 7.18 12.03
N ALA A 73 -3.58 7.96 11.37
CA ALA A 73 -4.63 8.71 12.05
C ALA A 73 -5.74 7.83 12.66
N PHE A 74 -5.84 6.56 12.24
CA PHE A 74 -6.94 5.65 12.58
C PHE A 74 -6.54 4.60 13.61
N CYS A 75 -5.48 3.82 13.36
CA CYS A 75 -4.99 2.82 14.30
C CYS A 75 -3.87 3.31 15.21
N GLN A 76 -3.36 4.54 15.02
CA GLN A 76 -2.24 5.11 15.77
C GLN A 76 -0.90 4.36 15.61
N GLY A 77 -0.84 3.36 14.73
CA GLY A 77 0.38 2.64 14.39
C GLY A 77 1.43 3.53 13.73
N VAL A 78 2.71 3.25 13.99
CA VAL A 78 3.86 4.01 13.48
C VAL A 78 4.66 3.16 12.50
N ILE A 79 4.98 3.73 11.33
CA ILE A 79 5.84 3.14 10.29
C ILE A 79 7.04 4.07 10.09
N ARG A 80 8.23 3.48 9.96
CA ARG A 80 9.53 4.16 9.91
C ARG A 80 10.51 3.36 9.06
N ALA A 81 11.68 3.92 8.79
CA ALA A 81 12.72 3.31 7.96
C ALA A 81 12.17 2.93 6.56
N TRP A 82 11.56 3.90 5.90
CA TRP A 82 11.05 3.77 4.54
C TRP A 82 12.19 3.46 3.57
N GLU A 83 11.97 2.48 2.72
CA GLU A 83 12.92 2.03 1.71
C GLU A 83 12.45 2.40 0.30
N ARG A 84 13.41 2.45 -0.64
CA ARG A 84 13.05 2.65 -2.06
C ARG A 84 12.19 1.46 -2.50
N ASN A 85 11.07 1.76 -3.15
CA ASN A 85 10.04 0.81 -3.60
C ASN A 85 8.97 0.43 -2.55
N ASP A 86 9.04 0.97 -1.34
CA ASP A 86 7.93 0.80 -0.39
C ASP A 86 6.66 1.47 -0.93
N ILE A 87 5.55 0.75 -0.81
CA ILE A 87 4.22 1.25 -1.16
C ILE A 87 3.46 1.47 0.14
N PRO A 88 3.13 2.72 0.53
CA PRO A 88 2.49 3.02 1.82
C PRO A 88 1.24 2.20 2.15
N ASP A 89 0.42 1.91 1.14
CA ASP A 89 -0.76 1.05 1.29
C ASP A 89 -0.41 -0.39 1.67
N ILE A 90 0.64 -0.94 1.05
CA ILE A 90 1.10 -2.31 1.29
C ILE A 90 1.75 -2.38 2.66
N GLU A 91 2.61 -1.42 2.99
CA GLU A 91 3.29 -1.36 4.29
C GLU A 91 2.33 -1.19 5.45
N HIS A 92 1.32 -0.32 5.31
CA HIS A 92 0.29 -0.14 6.31
C HIS A 92 -0.53 -1.42 6.51
N LYS A 93 -0.89 -2.11 5.43
CA LYS A 93 -1.57 -3.41 5.51
C LYS A 93 -0.69 -4.49 6.15
N ARG A 94 0.60 -4.52 5.82
CA ARG A 94 1.58 -5.51 6.31
C ARG A 94 1.78 -5.39 7.81
N HIS A 95 1.95 -4.17 8.32
CA HIS A 95 2.25 -3.92 9.73
C HIS A 95 1.00 -3.83 10.63
N PHE A 96 -0.11 -3.30 10.11
CA PHE A 96 -1.33 -3.08 10.88
C PHE A 96 -2.57 -3.64 10.17
N PRO A 97 -2.64 -4.97 9.93
CA PRO A 97 -3.71 -5.60 9.15
C PRO A 97 -5.11 -5.44 9.76
N THR A 98 -5.21 -5.17 11.06
CA THR A 98 -6.47 -4.97 11.79
C THR A 98 -6.92 -3.50 11.84
N CYS A 99 -6.16 -2.58 11.24
CA CYS A 99 -6.54 -1.16 11.18
C CYS A 99 -7.85 -0.99 10.40
N SER A 100 -8.82 -0.27 10.97
CA SER A 100 -10.12 -0.02 10.33
C SER A 100 -9.99 0.69 8.98
N TYR A 101 -9.01 1.59 8.84
CA TYR A 101 -8.72 2.25 7.55
C TYR A 101 -8.09 1.29 6.53
N VAL A 102 -7.25 0.37 6.98
CA VAL A 102 -6.70 -0.68 6.11
C VAL A 102 -7.83 -1.55 5.57
N ILE A 103 -8.67 -2.07 6.45
CA ILE A 103 -9.78 -2.98 6.10
C ILE A 103 -10.79 -2.29 5.19
N ASN A 104 -11.24 -1.09 5.54
CA ASN A 104 -12.36 -0.45 4.87
C ASN A 104 -11.96 0.42 3.66
N THR A 105 -10.68 0.78 3.52
CA THR A 105 -10.25 1.74 2.48
C THR A 105 -9.05 1.25 1.67
N ILE A 106 -8.02 0.70 2.30
CA ILE A 106 -6.81 0.25 1.58
C ILE A 106 -7.07 -1.06 0.85
N VAL A 107 -7.64 -2.08 1.53
CA VAL A 107 -7.90 -3.39 0.93
C VAL A 107 -8.78 -3.29 -0.33
N PRO A 108 -9.95 -2.62 -0.30
CA PRO A 108 -10.78 -2.46 -1.50
C PRO A 108 -10.08 -1.73 -2.65
N ARG A 109 -9.20 -0.78 -2.34
CA ARG A 109 -8.43 -0.03 -3.34
C ARG A 109 -7.36 -0.90 -4.00
N LEU A 110 -6.66 -1.72 -3.22
CA LEU A 110 -5.69 -2.68 -3.73
C LEU A 110 -6.36 -3.73 -4.62
N GLU A 111 -7.54 -4.21 -4.24
CA GLU A 111 -8.35 -5.15 -5.04
C GLU A 111 -8.82 -4.51 -6.35
N ARG A 112 -9.33 -3.27 -6.31
CA ARG A 112 -9.71 -2.53 -7.52
C ARG A 112 -8.55 -2.37 -8.49
N ASN A 113 -7.35 -2.07 -7.98
CA ASN A 113 -6.16 -1.92 -8.80
C ASN A 113 -5.72 -3.25 -9.45
N ARG A 114 -5.95 -4.40 -8.79
CA ARG A 114 -5.74 -5.73 -9.38
C ARG A 114 -6.76 -5.98 -10.50
N ASN A 115 -8.04 -5.81 -10.22
CA ASN A 115 -9.11 -6.03 -11.21
C ASN A 115 -8.97 -5.13 -12.43
N ASN A 116 -8.47 -3.90 -12.28
CA ASN A 116 -8.24 -3.00 -13.41
C ASN A 116 -7.07 -3.46 -14.29
N ARG A 117 -6.02 -4.08 -13.69
CA ARG A 117 -4.97 -4.76 -14.47
C ARG A 117 -5.53 -5.96 -15.22
N ASP A 118 -6.49 -6.66 -14.64
CA ASP A 118 -7.21 -7.80 -15.23
C ASP A 118 -8.33 -7.38 -16.21
N SER A 119 -8.75 -6.10 -16.21
CA SER A 119 -9.79 -5.53 -17.10
C SER A 119 -9.22 -4.78 -18.31
N ASN A 120 -8.01 -4.20 -18.18
CA ASN A 120 -7.15 -3.81 -19.31
C ASN A 120 -6.47 -5.03 -19.98
N SER A 121 -7.24 -6.04 -20.35
CA SER A 121 -7.53 -7.22 -19.53
C SER A 121 -8.62 -8.09 -20.19
N SER A 122 -9.55 -7.41 -20.86
CA SER A 122 -10.68 -8.00 -21.57
C SER A 122 -10.86 -7.18 -22.85
N GLY A 123 -10.68 -7.68 -24.08
CA GLY A 123 -11.27 -8.90 -24.62
C GLY A 123 -10.64 -10.22 -24.18
N SER A 124 -11.43 -11.00 -23.45
CA SER A 124 -11.74 -12.40 -23.78
C SER A 124 -12.81 -12.89 -22.80
N THR A 125 -13.93 -13.32 -23.37
CA THR A 125 -14.94 -14.24 -22.82
C THR A 125 -14.27 -15.52 -22.26
N PRO A 126 -14.99 -16.35 -21.49
CA PRO A 126 -14.40 -17.45 -20.74
C PRO A 126 -13.90 -18.55 -21.68
N GLY A 127 -12.57 -18.64 -21.80
CA GLY A 127 -11.86 -19.51 -22.72
C GLY A 127 -10.46 -18.96 -22.95
N THR A 128 -9.61 -19.08 -21.94
CA THR A 128 -8.15 -18.87 -21.90
C THR A 128 -7.51 -18.32 -23.18
N ALA A 129 -7.21 -17.01 -23.22
CA ALA A 129 -6.41 -16.41 -24.31
C ALA A 129 -5.52 -15.25 -23.82
N TYR A 130 -4.22 -15.41 -24.06
CA TYR A 130 -3.13 -14.48 -23.74
C TYR A 130 -3.13 -13.31 -24.74
N LYS A 131 -3.02 -12.07 -24.27
CA LYS A 131 -3.35 -10.85 -25.06
C LYS A 131 -2.39 -10.44 -26.16
N ASN A 132 -1.22 -11.03 -26.17
CA ASN A 132 -0.16 -10.77 -27.13
C ASN A 132 0.00 -11.92 -28.12
N VAL A 133 -0.96 -12.86 -28.17
CA VAL A 133 -0.94 -13.97 -29.11
C VAL A 133 -2.14 -13.84 -30.04
N ASN A 134 -1.89 -13.46 -31.29
CA ASN A 134 -2.89 -13.54 -32.33
C ASN A 134 -2.88 -14.98 -32.86
N VAL A 135 -3.69 -15.86 -32.25
CA VAL A 135 -3.87 -17.23 -32.74
C VAL A 135 -4.71 -17.15 -34.00
N LEU A 136 -4.05 -17.04 -35.16
CA LEU A 136 -4.70 -17.27 -36.44
C LEU A 136 -5.11 -18.75 -36.45
N ASN A 137 -6.42 -19.02 -36.37
CA ASN A 137 -7.01 -20.37 -36.47
C ASN A 137 -6.94 -20.94 -37.89
N ASN A 138 -5.94 -20.55 -38.69
CA ASN A 138 -5.63 -21.23 -39.93
C ASN A 138 -4.46 -22.16 -39.66
N ALA A 139 -4.71 -23.45 -39.89
CA ALA A 139 -3.66 -24.43 -40.10
C ALA A 139 -2.74 -23.92 -41.20
N VAL A 140 -1.64 -23.27 -40.81
CA VAL A 140 -0.50 -23.10 -41.69
C VAL A 140 0.36 -24.32 -41.40
N ASP A 141 0.26 -25.29 -42.30
CA ASP A 141 1.21 -26.37 -42.50
C ASP A 141 2.55 -25.74 -42.93
N GLY A 142 3.17 -25.02 -42.00
CA GLY A 142 4.32 -24.16 -42.23
C GLY A 142 5.38 -24.52 -41.21
N ASP A 143 6.48 -25.07 -41.72
CA ASP A 143 7.66 -25.46 -40.98
C ASP A 143 8.20 -24.28 -40.14
N LEU A 144 8.02 -24.37 -38.81
CA LEU A 144 8.39 -23.32 -37.85
C LEU A 144 9.92 -23.25 -37.58
N ASP A 145 10.69 -24.17 -38.16
CA ASP A 145 12.13 -24.24 -38.00
C ASP A 145 12.84 -23.02 -38.63
N GLU A 146 12.28 -22.42 -39.68
CA GLU A 146 12.82 -21.22 -40.35
C GLU A 146 12.76 -19.95 -39.46
N LEU A 147 11.78 -19.89 -38.54
CA LEU A 147 11.65 -18.79 -37.58
C LEU A 147 12.53 -18.98 -36.33
N GLY A 148 13.33 -20.05 -36.29
CA GLY A 148 14.16 -20.39 -35.12
C GLY A 148 13.34 -20.77 -33.88
N VAL A 149 12.03 -21.01 -34.03
CA VAL A 149 11.13 -21.39 -32.94
C VAL A 149 11.35 -22.87 -32.66
N ARG A 150 12.23 -23.16 -31.70
CA ARG A 150 12.51 -24.54 -31.30
C ARG A 150 11.24 -25.18 -30.76
N LYS A 151 10.84 -26.32 -31.33
CA LYS A 151 9.75 -27.15 -30.81
C LYS A 151 10.03 -27.50 -29.35
N TYR A 152 9.21 -26.98 -28.45
CA TYR A 152 9.33 -27.26 -27.02
C TYR A 152 8.81 -28.66 -26.72
N ASN A 153 9.66 -29.52 -26.15
CA ASN A 153 9.35 -30.93 -25.85
C ASN A 153 8.70 -31.14 -24.48
N GLY A 154 8.05 -30.11 -23.92
CA GLY A 154 7.47 -30.21 -22.58
C GLY A 154 8.54 -30.21 -21.46
N PRO A 155 8.09 -30.19 -20.20
CA PRO A 155 8.97 -30.45 -19.07
C PRO A 155 9.52 -31.87 -19.14
N LYS A 156 10.84 -32.03 -18.94
CA LYS A 156 11.50 -33.34 -18.89
C LYS A 156 10.93 -34.25 -17.79
N ARG A 157 10.39 -33.65 -16.72
CA ARG A 157 9.80 -34.31 -15.55
C ARG A 157 8.34 -33.92 -15.45
N THR A 158 7.50 -34.66 -16.17
CA THR A 158 6.06 -34.40 -16.25
C THR A 158 5.33 -34.71 -14.94
N ASP A 159 5.86 -35.65 -14.15
CA ASP A 159 5.46 -35.99 -12.78
C ASP A 159 5.58 -34.80 -11.82
N TYR A 160 6.48 -33.87 -12.08
CA TYR A 160 6.72 -32.66 -11.26
C TYR A 160 6.27 -31.37 -11.96
N GLY A 161 5.37 -31.47 -12.94
CA GLY A 161 4.88 -30.33 -13.71
C GLY A 161 4.11 -29.31 -12.86
N THR A 162 3.39 -29.75 -11.83
CA THR A 162 2.60 -28.88 -10.94
C THR A 162 3.32 -28.59 -9.63
N VAL A 163 2.99 -27.45 -9.00
CA VAL A 163 3.55 -27.07 -7.68
C VAL A 163 3.20 -28.12 -6.64
N GLU A 164 1.98 -28.66 -6.69
CA GLU A 164 1.49 -29.68 -5.76
C GLU A 164 2.26 -30.99 -5.90
N ALA A 165 2.57 -31.41 -7.13
CA ALA A 165 3.32 -32.64 -7.34
C ALA A 165 4.77 -32.49 -6.87
N ARG A 166 5.37 -31.30 -7.04
CA ARG A 166 6.66 -30.96 -6.45
C ARG A 166 6.63 -30.97 -4.93
N LEU A 167 5.59 -30.41 -4.31
CA LEU A 167 5.47 -30.39 -2.86
C LEU A 167 5.39 -31.81 -2.26
N ARG A 168 4.70 -32.72 -2.94
CA ARG A 168 4.60 -34.13 -2.53
C ARG A 168 5.93 -34.89 -2.57
N SER A 169 6.95 -34.35 -3.24
CA SER A 169 8.27 -34.99 -3.32
C SER A 169 9.09 -34.81 -2.03
N PHE A 170 8.79 -33.80 -1.22
CA PHE A 170 9.55 -33.45 -0.01
C PHE A 170 9.17 -34.28 1.24
N THR A 171 8.74 -35.54 1.06
CA THR A 171 8.29 -36.39 2.19
C THR A 171 9.40 -36.72 3.18
N ALA A 172 10.65 -36.80 2.71
CA ALA A 172 11.84 -37.04 3.53
C ALA A 172 12.67 -35.76 3.77
N TRP A 173 12.09 -34.58 3.57
CA TRP A 173 12.80 -33.32 3.79
C TRP A 173 13.05 -33.07 5.29
N SER A 174 14.29 -32.72 5.63
CA SER A 174 14.62 -32.46 7.04
C SER A 174 13.96 -31.16 7.52
N PRO A 175 13.26 -31.18 8.67
CA PRO A 175 12.57 -30.01 9.22
C PRO A 175 13.52 -28.93 9.73
N HIS A 176 14.83 -29.21 9.76
CA HIS A 176 15.86 -28.31 10.29
C HIS A 176 16.50 -27.42 9.22
N LEU A 177 16.13 -27.59 7.93
CA LEU A 177 16.59 -26.68 6.89
C LEU A 177 15.77 -25.39 6.89
N ILE A 178 16.46 -24.28 6.64
CA ILE A 178 15.87 -22.94 6.53
C ILE A 178 14.89 -22.85 5.35
N GLN A 179 15.15 -23.63 4.29
CA GLN A 179 14.28 -23.64 3.11
C GLN A 179 13.07 -24.54 3.35
N THR A 180 11.87 -23.99 3.10
CA THR A 180 10.63 -24.74 3.24
C THR A 180 10.29 -25.45 1.92
N PRO A 181 9.74 -26.69 1.99
CA PRO A 181 9.24 -27.40 0.81
C PRO A 181 8.28 -26.58 -0.06
N SER A 182 7.46 -25.72 0.56
CA SER A 182 6.54 -24.83 -0.15
C SER A 182 7.27 -23.82 -1.05
N ILE A 183 8.27 -23.12 -0.50
CA ILE A 183 9.07 -22.13 -1.25
C ILE A 183 9.83 -22.81 -2.38
N LEU A 184 10.44 -23.97 -2.10
CA LEU A 184 11.18 -24.75 -3.11
C LEU A 184 10.24 -25.21 -4.24
N SER A 185 9.04 -25.70 -3.91
CA SER A 185 8.07 -26.16 -4.91
C SER A 185 7.52 -25.02 -5.78
N GLN A 186 7.28 -23.84 -5.19
CA GLN A 186 6.90 -22.63 -5.93
C GLN A 186 8.01 -22.17 -6.88
N ALA A 187 9.27 -22.29 -6.46
CA ALA A 187 10.44 -21.96 -7.28
C ALA A 187 10.78 -23.03 -8.34
N GLY A 188 10.00 -24.11 -8.44
CA GLY A 188 10.18 -25.15 -9.46
C GLY A 188 11.07 -26.34 -9.04
N PHE A 189 11.50 -26.38 -7.78
CA PHE A 189 12.32 -27.48 -7.25
C PHE A 189 11.44 -28.63 -6.72
N TYR A 190 11.98 -29.84 -6.83
CA TYR A 190 11.42 -31.09 -6.29
C TYR A 190 12.55 -31.89 -5.63
N TYR A 191 12.20 -32.89 -4.84
CA TYR A 191 13.10 -33.69 -4.02
C TYR A 191 13.03 -35.17 -4.43
N GLU A 192 14.19 -35.79 -4.63
CA GLU A 192 14.34 -37.21 -4.97
C GLU A 192 15.31 -37.90 -4.01
#